data_AF-A0A7K3X7Y4-F1
#
_entry.id   AF-A0A7K3X7Y4-F1
#
_cell.length_a   1.000
_cell.length_b   1.000
_cell.length_c   1.000
_cell.angle_alpha   90.00
_cell.angle_beta   90.00
_cell.angle_gamma   90.00
#
_symmetry.space_group_name_H-M   'P 1'
#
loop_
_entity.id
_entity.type
_entity.pdbx_description
1 polymer ?
#
loop_
_entity_poly.entity_id
_entity_poly.type
_entity_poly.pdbx_seq_one_letter_code
_entity_poly.pdbx_strand_id
1 'polypeptide(L)'
;MADGEIWLDPDRARRGGADLSLAGDAVTAARREAGGAIAEASARRPWGRDDIGAAFEKQYRGYEETLLKAWEVLGRSLHGLGADVVRSVTATVETDAANARQLGEIPHQHHNPHRHWR
;
A
#
# COMPACT_ATOMS: atom_id res chain seq x y z
N MET A 1 26.98 -3.39 -7.46
CA MET A 1 25.65 -3.92 -7.78
C MET A 1 25.89 -5.25 -8.48
N ALA A 2 25.73 -6.35 -7.76
CA ALA A 2 25.99 -7.70 -8.26
C ALA A 2 24.64 -8.40 -8.46
N ASP A 3 24.43 -8.87 -9.69
CA ASP A 3 23.52 -9.91 -10.17
C ASP A 3 22.29 -10.28 -9.32
N GLY A 4 21.13 -9.74 -9.70
CA GLY A 4 19.81 -10.38 -9.54
C GLY A 4 19.24 -10.58 -8.13
N GLU A 5 20.04 -10.45 -7.08
CA GLU A 5 19.61 -10.64 -5.70
C GLU A 5 19.08 -9.33 -5.10
N ILE A 6 17.79 -9.31 -4.78
CA ILE A 6 17.18 -8.22 -4.02
C ILE A 6 17.44 -8.48 -2.54
N TRP A 7 18.38 -7.74 -1.97
CA TRP A 7 18.56 -7.68 -0.51
C TRP A 7 17.42 -6.84 0.10
N LEU A 8 16.47 -7.53 0.74
CA LEU A 8 15.37 -6.92 1.47
C LEU A 8 15.83 -6.59 2.89
N ASP A 9 15.75 -5.32 3.30
CA ASP A 9 15.79 -4.94 4.71
C ASP A 9 14.35 -5.05 5.28
N PRO A 10 14.04 -6.09 6.06
CA PRO A 10 12.67 -6.34 6.50
C PRO A 10 12.18 -5.27 7.48
N ASP A 11 13.06 -4.67 8.28
CA ASP A 11 12.66 -3.65 9.25
C ASP A 11 12.38 -2.33 8.54
N ARG A 12 13.19 -1.96 7.54
CA ARG A 12 12.91 -0.81 6.68
C ARG A 12 11.61 -1.00 5.92
N ALA A 13 11.35 -2.19 5.38
CA ALA A 13 10.12 -2.45 4.64
C ALA A 13 8.87 -2.41 5.53
N ARG A 14 8.94 -2.95 6.76
CA ARG A 14 7.86 -2.83 7.76
C ARG A 14 7.59 -1.38 8.14
N ARG A 15 8.63 -0.59 8.39
CA ARG A 15 8.48 0.86 8.66
C ARG A 15 7.81 1.58 7.49
N GLY A 16 8.28 1.35 6.27
CA GLY A 16 7.66 1.94 5.08
C GLY A 16 6.20 1.53 4.89
N GLY A 17 5.85 0.28 5.19
CA GLY A 17 4.45 -0.17 5.19
C GLY A 17 3.61 0.53 6.26
N ALA A 18 4.14 0.70 7.47
CA ALA A 18 3.46 1.45 8.53
C ALA A 18 3.26 2.94 8.16
N ASP A 19 4.28 3.57 7.56
CA ASP A 19 4.21 4.96 7.10
C ASP A 19 3.15 5.13 6.00
N LEU A 20 3.03 4.17 5.08
CA LEU A 20 1.97 4.15 4.06
C LEU A 20 0.58 4.02 4.68
N SER A 21 0.42 3.16 5.70
CA SER A 21 -0.85 3.03 6.41
C SER A 21 -1.25 4.33 7.10
N LEU A 22 -0.32 4.97 7.80
CA LEU A 22 -0.54 6.26 8.46
C LEU A 22 -0.86 7.37 7.44
N ALA A 23 -0.19 7.38 6.30
CA ALA A 23 -0.52 8.31 5.21
C ALA A 23 -1.94 8.07 4.67
N GLY A 24 -2.36 6.81 4.50
CA GLY A 24 -3.72 6.46 4.12
C GLY A 24 -4.77 6.94 5.11
N ASP A 25 -4.48 6.80 6.42
CA ASP A 25 -5.36 7.30 7.48
C ASP A 25 -5.45 8.82 7.47
N ALA A 26 -4.32 9.52 7.32
CA ALA A 26 -4.28 10.98 7.23
C ALA A 26 -5.04 11.51 6.00
N VAL A 27 -4.88 10.87 4.84
CA VAL A 27 -5.60 11.22 3.60
C VAL A 27 -7.10 10.99 3.78
N THR A 28 -7.50 9.90 4.43
CA THR A 28 -8.90 9.58 4.72
C THR A 28 -9.51 10.58 5.70
N ALA A 29 -8.78 10.98 6.74
CA ALA A 29 -9.20 12.02 7.68
C ALA A 29 -9.39 13.36 6.98
N ALA A 30 -8.43 13.79 6.16
CA ALA A 30 -8.53 15.01 5.37
C ALA A 30 -9.72 14.98 4.39
N ARG A 31 -10.02 13.81 3.80
CA ARG A 31 -11.21 13.63 2.98
C ARG A 31 -12.50 13.81 3.78
N ARG A 32 -12.56 13.30 5.02
CA ARG A 32 -13.74 13.45 5.88
C ARG A 32 -13.95 14.89 6.31
N GLU A 33 -12.87 15.59 6.66
CA GLU A 33 -12.93 16.98 7.11
C GLU A 33 -13.12 17.96 5.94
N ALA A 34 -12.07 18.19 5.16
CA ALA A 34 -12.08 19.18 4.08
C ALA A 34 -13.05 18.77 2.96
N GLY A 35 -13.02 17.49 2.55
CA GLY A 35 -13.96 16.98 1.55
C GLY A 35 -15.40 16.96 2.05
N GLY A 36 -15.64 16.78 3.36
CA GLY A 36 -16.96 16.90 3.97
C GLY A 36 -17.47 18.34 3.93
N ALA A 37 -16.64 19.31 4.33
CA ALA A 37 -16.98 20.73 4.27
C ALA A 37 -17.28 21.20 2.83
N ILE A 38 -16.54 20.71 1.83
CA ILE A 38 -16.83 20.95 0.41
C ILE A 38 -18.22 20.39 0.07
N ALA A 39 -18.48 19.11 0.33
CA ALA A 39 -19.75 18.48 0.00
C ALA A 39 -20.96 19.19 0.67
N GLU A 40 -20.81 19.60 1.94
CA GLU A 40 -21.82 20.35 2.67
C GLU A 40 -22.06 21.75 2.06
N ALA A 41 -20.99 22.47 1.71
CA ALA A 41 -21.11 23.77 1.07
C ALA A 41 -21.83 23.62 -0.28
N SER A 42 -21.40 22.66 -1.11
CA SER A 42 -21.99 22.41 -2.42
C SER A 42 -23.46 21.99 -2.35
N ALA A 43 -23.87 21.27 -1.31
CA ALA A 43 -25.28 20.94 -1.06
C ALA A 43 -26.15 22.18 -0.81
N ARG A 44 -25.56 23.25 -0.26
CA ARG A 44 -26.25 24.54 -0.04
C ARG A 44 -26.34 25.41 -1.30
N ARG A 45 -25.66 25.02 -2.39
CA ARG A 45 -25.60 25.78 -3.66
C ARG A 45 -25.19 27.24 -3.43
N PRO A 46 -23.91 27.50 -3.09
CA PRO A 46 -23.42 28.84 -2.74
C PRO A 46 -23.37 29.79 -3.94
N TRP A 47 -23.43 29.26 -5.16
CA TRP A 47 -23.63 30.02 -6.39
C TRP A 47 -25.10 30.45 -6.53
N GLY A 48 -25.33 31.54 -7.25
CA GLY A 48 -26.67 32.07 -7.52
C GLY A 48 -27.64 31.04 -8.12
N ARG A 49 -28.94 31.33 -8.05
CA ARG A 49 -29.99 30.52 -8.69
C ARG A 49 -30.32 30.99 -10.10
N ASP A 50 -29.53 31.93 -10.63
CA ASP A 50 -29.63 32.44 -11.99
C ASP A 50 -28.99 31.47 -13.00
N ASP A 51 -29.08 31.82 -14.28
CA ASP A 51 -28.54 30.99 -15.37
C ASP A 51 -27.01 30.82 -15.26
N ILE A 52 -26.31 31.83 -14.73
CA ILE A 52 -24.87 31.78 -14.49
C ILE A 52 -24.56 30.73 -13.42
N GLY A 53 -25.27 30.76 -12.27
CA GLY A 53 -25.09 29.78 -11.21
C GLY A 53 -25.53 28.37 -11.62
N ALA A 54 -26.55 28.23 -12.47
CA ALA A 54 -26.94 26.94 -13.04
C ALA A 54 -25.88 26.36 -13.99
N ALA A 55 -25.25 27.20 -14.81
CA ALA A 55 -24.15 26.79 -15.68
C ALA A 55 -22.91 26.37 -14.88
N PHE A 56 -22.57 27.14 -13.83
CA PHE A 56 -21.48 26.81 -12.91
C PHE A 56 -21.72 25.47 -12.21
N GLU A 57 -22.90 25.28 -11.62
CA GLU A 57 -23.29 24.04 -10.93
C GLU A 57 -23.04 22.82 -11.80
N LYS A 58 -23.49 22.86 -13.07
CA LYS A 58 -23.40 21.73 -13.98
C LYS A 58 -21.96 21.24 -14.17
N GLN A 59 -21.01 22.16 -14.29
CA GLN A 59 -19.60 21.82 -14.47
C GLN A 59 -18.95 21.45 -13.12
N TYR A 60 -19.20 22.27 -12.10
CA TYR A 60 -18.62 22.09 -10.76
C TYR A 60 -18.99 20.74 -10.16
N ARG A 61 -20.26 20.33 -10.24
CA ARG A 61 -20.75 19.09 -9.63
C ARG A 61 -20.00 17.85 -10.13
N GLY A 62 -19.75 17.76 -11.43
CA GLY A 62 -19.02 16.65 -12.03
C GLY A 62 -17.56 16.58 -11.55
N TYR A 63 -16.89 17.73 -11.43
CA TYR A 63 -15.52 17.78 -10.90
C TYR A 63 -15.47 17.46 -9.41
N GLU A 64 -16.42 17.99 -8.62
CA GLU A 64 -16.56 17.71 -7.21
C GLU A 64 -16.70 16.20 -6.94
N GLU A 65 -17.67 15.54 -7.58
CA GLU A 65 -17.90 14.10 -7.40
C GLU A 65 -16.66 13.27 -7.77
N THR A 66 -16.00 13.62 -8.87
CA THR A 66 -14.78 12.94 -9.33
C THR A 66 -13.67 13.09 -8.31
N LEU A 67 -13.41 14.31 -7.84
CA LEU A 67 -12.38 14.61 -6.85
C LEU A 67 -12.65 13.87 -5.53
N LEU A 68 -13.86 14.01 -5.00
CA LEU A 68 -14.24 13.42 -3.71
C LEU A 68 -14.17 11.90 -3.73
N LYS A 69 -14.48 11.26 -4.87
CA LYS A 69 -14.33 9.81 -5.06
C LYS A 69 -12.88 9.38 -5.20
N ALA A 70 -12.08 10.10 -6.00
CA ALA A 70 -10.66 9.80 -6.17
C ALA A 70 -9.89 9.91 -4.84
N TRP A 71 -10.20 10.93 -4.05
CA TRP A 71 -9.59 11.15 -2.74
C TRP A 71 -9.92 10.02 -1.75
N GLU A 72 -11.17 9.57 -1.70
CA GLU A 72 -11.58 8.42 -0.91
C GLU A 72 -10.84 7.13 -1.33
N VAL A 73 -10.71 6.90 -2.63
CA VAL A 73 -9.96 5.75 -3.16
C VAL A 73 -8.49 5.82 -2.77
N LEU A 74 -7.86 6.99 -2.88
CA LEU A 74 -6.44 7.18 -2.57
C LEU A 74 -6.13 6.84 -1.11
N GLY A 75 -6.93 7.30 -0.16
CA GLY A 75 -6.74 7.00 1.26
C GLY A 75 -6.79 5.49 1.54
N ARG A 76 -7.80 4.80 0.99
CA ARG A 76 -7.93 3.35 1.13
C ARG A 76 -6.80 2.58 0.44
N SER A 77 -6.36 3.03 -0.74
CA SER A 77 -5.27 2.39 -1.48
C SER A 77 -3.94 2.49 -0.74
N LEU A 78 -3.62 3.64 -0.15
CA LEU A 78 -2.41 3.82 0.65
C LEU A 78 -2.43 2.93 1.90
N HIS A 79 -3.57 2.90 2.60
CA HIS A 79 -3.74 2.03 3.76
C HIS A 79 -3.59 0.54 3.41
N GLY A 80 -4.27 0.11 2.34
CA GLY A 80 -4.19 -1.27 1.85
C GLY A 80 -2.77 -1.66 1.46
N LEU A 81 -2.08 -0.80 0.69
CA LEU A 81 -0.71 -1.03 0.26
C LEU A 81 0.26 -1.15 1.44
N GLY A 82 0.12 -0.28 2.46
CA GLY A 82 0.91 -0.37 3.67
C GLY A 82 0.77 -1.73 4.37
N ALA A 83 -0.47 -2.21 4.50
CA ALA A 83 -0.75 -3.52 5.07
C ALA A 83 -0.24 -4.69 4.19
N ASP A 84 -0.33 -4.58 2.87
CA ASP A 84 0.20 -5.58 1.93
C ASP A 84 1.71 -5.70 2.00
N VAL A 85 2.43 -4.58 2.09
CA VAL A 85 3.90 -4.57 2.25
C VAL A 85 4.31 -5.30 3.52
N VAL A 86 3.69 -4.98 4.66
CA VAL A 86 4.01 -5.64 5.94
C VAL A 86 3.73 -7.14 5.87
N ARG A 87 2.59 -7.55 5.30
CA ARG A 87 2.26 -8.98 5.12
C ARG A 87 3.29 -9.69 4.24
N SER A 88 3.62 -9.11 3.10
CA SER A 88 4.56 -9.70 2.15
C SER A 88 5.94 -9.88 2.77
N VAL A 89 6.47 -8.87 3.47
CA VAL A 89 7.79 -8.93 4.10
C VAL A 89 7.84 -9.98 5.19
N THR A 90 6.80 -10.07 6.02
CA THR A 90 6.70 -11.09 7.07
C THR A 90 6.71 -12.49 6.47
N ALA A 91 5.90 -12.74 5.43
CA ALA A 91 5.85 -14.03 4.76
C ALA A 91 7.20 -14.42 4.13
N THR A 92 7.91 -13.45 3.52
CA THR A 92 9.24 -13.68 2.95
C THR A 92 10.26 -14.07 4.03
N VAL A 93 10.30 -13.35 5.15
CA VAL A 93 11.21 -13.65 6.26
C VAL A 93 10.93 -15.02 6.88
N GLU A 94 9.66 -15.38 7.07
CA GLU A 94 9.26 -16.69 7.59
C GLU A 94 9.66 -17.82 6.64
N THR A 95 9.47 -17.62 5.33
CA THR A 95 9.87 -18.58 4.30
C THR A 95 11.38 -18.78 4.26
N ASP A 96 12.15 -17.69 4.33
CA ASP A 96 13.62 -17.75 4.34
C ASP A 96 14.14 -18.50 5.58
N ALA A 97 13.58 -18.19 6.76
CA ALA A 97 13.94 -18.88 7.99
C ALA A 97 13.59 -20.38 7.97
N ALA A 98 12.47 -20.75 7.36
CA ALA A 98 12.09 -22.16 7.19
C ALA A 98 13.05 -22.89 6.23
N ASN A 99 13.38 -22.28 5.10
CA ASN A 99 14.33 -22.84 4.13
C ASN A 99 15.73 -23.01 4.73
N ALA A 100 16.21 -22.03 5.50
CA ALA A 100 17.51 -22.09 6.16
C ALA A 100 17.60 -23.27 7.16
N ARG A 101 16.53 -23.52 7.93
CA ARG A 101 16.44 -24.69 8.83
C ARG A 101 16.49 -26.00 8.05
N GLN A 102 15.68 -26.11 6.99
CA GLN A 102 15.66 -27.31 6.16
C GLN A 102 17.02 -27.60 5.52
N LEU A 103 17.72 -26.59 5.02
CA LEU A 103 19.06 -26.75 4.46
C LEU A 103 20.10 -27.12 5.52
N GLY A 104 20.02 -26.56 6.73
CA GLY A 104 20.89 -26.91 7.85
C GLY A 104 20.67 -28.33 8.39
N GLU A 105 19.47 -28.88 8.21
CA GLU A 105 19.13 -30.26 8.56
C GLU A 105 19.63 -31.30 7.54
N ILE A 106 19.97 -30.91 6.30
CA ILE A 106 20.56 -31.82 5.32
C ILE A 106 21.98 -32.15 5.81
N PRO A 107 22.25 -33.39 6.27
CA PRO A 107 23.60 -33.77 6.65
C PRO A 107 24.46 -33.67 5.40
N HIS A 108 25.64 -33.03 5.50
CA HIS A 108 26.65 -33.11 4.46
C HIS A 108 26.93 -34.60 4.20
N GLN A 109 26.31 -35.17 3.17
CA GLN A 109 26.65 -36.50 2.70
C GLN A 109 28.10 -36.41 2.24
N HIS A 110 29.02 -36.72 3.14
CA HIS A 110 30.41 -36.98 2.82
C HIS A 110 30.42 -38.10 1.80
N HIS A 111 30.53 -37.71 0.53
CA HIS A 111 30.88 -38.60 -0.55
C HIS A 111 32.25 -39.17 -0.21
N ASN A 112 32.27 -40.39 0.34
CA ASN A 112 33.48 -41.13 0.64
C ASN A 112 33.85 -41.91 -0.64
N PRO A 113 34.86 -41.49 -1.44
CA PRO A 113 35.08 -42.05 -2.77
C PRO A 113 35.91 -43.35 -2.74
N HIS A 114 36.02 -44.02 -1.61
CA HIS A 114 36.87 -45.22 -1.47
C HIS A 114 36.03 -46.47 -1.18
N ARG A 115 35.52 -47.09 -2.24
CA ARG A 115 35.24 -48.53 -2.26
C ARG A 115 35.98 -49.16 -3.44
N HIS A 116 37.23 -49.55 -3.18
CA HIS A 116 37.92 -50.54 -4.01
C HIS A 116 37.21 -51.89 -3.84
N TRP A 117 36.65 -52.42 -4.93
CA TRP A 117 36.29 -53.82 -5.03
C TRP A 117 37.41 -54.56 -5.78
N ARG A 118 37.80 -55.69 -5.20
CA ARG A 118 38.79 -56.64 -5.70
C ARG A 118 38.26 -57.38 -6.93
#